data_AF-A0A535U3E7-F1
#
_entry.id   AF-A0A535U3E7-F1
#
_cell.length_a   1.000
_cell.length_b   1.000
_cell.length_c   1.000
_cell.angle_alpha   90.00
_cell.angle_beta   90.00
_cell.angle_gamma   90.00
#
_symmetry.space_group_name_H-M   'P 1'
#
loop_
_entity.id
_entity.type
_entity.pdbx_description
1 polymer ?
#
loop_
_entity_poly.entity_id
_entity_poly.type
_entity_poly.pdbx_seq_one_letter_code
_entity_poly.pdbx_strand_id
1 'polypeptide(L)'
;MRLDSLAARSRHLALFERYGALLTKHQQEVLDLSLLSDWSLAEIAENQGTSRAAVHDIVRRSTDALEDFEKRLGLLAEAGRRRRKVASLERELAGLKRRVAELGV
;
A
#
# COMPACT_ATOMS: atom_id res chain seq x y z
N MET A 1 4.43 -17.66 1.09
CA MET A 1 4.85 -16.60 0.16
C MET A 1 4.34 -15.24 0.66
N ARG A 2 4.93 -14.11 0.22
CA ARG A 2 4.74 -12.78 0.84
C ARG A 2 3.35 -12.14 0.65
N LEU A 3 2.47 -12.77 -0.13
CA LEU A 3 1.13 -12.27 -0.44
C LEU A 3 0.03 -13.27 -0.03
N ASP A 4 0.36 -14.26 0.80
CA ASP A 4 -0.54 -15.38 1.12
C ASP A 4 -1.72 -14.99 1.99
N SER A 5 -1.66 -13.82 2.65
CA SER A 5 -2.76 -13.30 3.45
C SER A 5 -3.30 -12.02 2.83
N LEU A 6 -4.62 -11.83 2.97
CA LEU A 6 -5.29 -10.59 2.57
C LEU A 6 -4.63 -9.38 3.23
N ALA A 7 -4.24 -9.48 4.50
CA ALA A 7 -3.55 -8.42 5.22
C ALA A 7 -2.19 -8.07 4.59
N ALA A 8 -1.39 -9.08 4.25
CA ALA A 8 -0.11 -8.87 3.60
C ALA A 8 -0.29 -8.27 2.21
N ARG A 9 -1.26 -8.76 1.43
CA ARG A 9 -1.59 -8.22 0.10
C ARG A 9 -2.02 -6.76 0.17
N SER A 10 -2.96 -6.42 1.05
CA SER A 10 -3.43 -5.04 1.24
C SER A 10 -2.31 -4.09 1.67
N ARG A 11 -1.38 -4.55 2.52
CA ARG A 11 -0.21 -3.75 2.89
C ARG A 11 0.68 -3.48 1.68
N HIS A 12 1.03 -4.50 0.91
CA HIS A 12 1.90 -4.34 -0.26
C HIS A 12 1.24 -3.51 -1.36
N LEU A 13 -0.08 -3.61 -1.53
CA LEU A 13 -0.83 -2.73 -2.42
C LEU A 13 -0.69 -1.26 -1.98
N ALA A 14 -0.93 -0.95 -0.69
CA ALA A 14 -0.78 0.42 -0.18
C ALA A 14 0.66 0.94 -0.28
N LEU A 15 1.67 0.07 -0.13
CA LEU A 15 3.07 0.41 -0.35
C LEU A 15 3.35 0.68 -1.83
N PHE A 16 2.79 -0.14 -2.72
CA PHE A 16 2.94 0.00 -4.15
C PHE A 16 2.27 1.28 -4.69
N GLU A 17 1.08 1.64 -4.21
CA GLU A 17 0.46 2.95 -4.50
C GLU A 17 1.34 4.14 -4.07
N ARG A 18 2.16 3.96 -3.05
CA ARG A 18 3.01 5.01 -2.49
C ARG A 18 4.38 5.11 -3.14
N TYR A 19 4.98 3.97 -3.48
CA TYR A 19 6.38 3.86 -3.88
C TYR A 19 6.59 3.18 -5.23
N GLY A 20 5.53 2.72 -5.91
CA GLY A 20 5.62 2.00 -7.18
C GLY A 20 6.41 2.74 -8.25
N ALA A 21 6.30 4.07 -8.29
CA ALA A 21 7.06 4.92 -9.21
C ALA A 21 8.58 4.88 -9.01
N LEU A 22 9.08 4.39 -7.86
CA LEU A 22 10.51 4.22 -7.58
C LEU A 22 11.06 2.87 -8.07
N LEU A 23 10.17 1.94 -8.43
CA LEU A 23 10.55 0.65 -8.99
C LEU A 23 10.90 0.81 -10.47
N THR A 24 11.64 -0.14 -11.03
CA THR A 24 11.84 -0.22 -12.49
C THR A 24 10.52 -0.52 -13.19
N LYS A 25 10.38 -0.16 -14.47
CA LYS A 25 9.16 -0.42 -15.26
C LYS A 25 8.73 -1.89 -15.21
N HIS A 26 9.69 -2.80 -15.37
CA HIS A 26 9.41 -4.24 -15.34
C HIS A 26 8.90 -4.73 -13.97
N GLN A 27 9.43 -4.18 -12.87
CA GLN A 27 8.94 -4.48 -11.53
C GLN A 27 7.52 -3.92 -11.30
N GLN A 28 7.22 -2.74 -11.83
CA GLN A 28 5.87 -2.15 -11.79
C GLN A 28 4.88 -3.03 -12.54
N GLU A 29 5.18 -3.39 -13.79
CA GLU A 29 4.33 -4.25 -14.62
C GLU A 29 4.01 -5.59 -13.95
N VAL A 30 5.02 -6.26 -13.36
CA VAL A 30 4.80 -7.53 -12.65
C VAL A 30 3.95 -7.34 -11.39
N LEU A 31 4.17 -6.27 -10.63
CA LEU A 31 3.37 -5.98 -9.44
C LEU A 31 1.95 -5.52 -9.79
N ASP A 32 1.73 -4.79 -10.87
CA ASP A 32 0.39 -4.42 -11.36
C ASP A 32 -0.43 -5.67 -11.66
N LEU A 33 0.11 -6.56 -12.49
CA LEU A 33 -0.56 -7.82 -12.83
C LEU A 33 -0.86 -8.64 -11.57
N SER A 34 0.12 -8.72 -10.66
CA SER A 34 -0.02 -9.54 -9.46
C SER A 34 -0.91 -8.94 -8.37
N LEU A 35 -0.88 -7.62 -8.12
CA LEU A 35 -1.56 -6.95 -7.00
C LEU A 35 -2.88 -6.26 -7.40
N LEU A 36 -2.99 -5.78 -8.64
CA LEU A 36 -4.16 -5.04 -9.13
C LEU A 36 -5.04 -5.86 -10.06
N SER A 37 -4.44 -6.77 -10.85
CA SER A 37 -5.17 -7.58 -11.83
C SER A 37 -5.46 -9.01 -11.38
N ASP A 38 -5.02 -9.40 -10.17
CA ASP A 38 -5.18 -10.75 -9.61
C ASP A 38 -4.59 -11.90 -10.45
N TRP A 39 -3.60 -11.61 -11.31
CA TRP A 39 -2.92 -12.65 -12.06
C TRP A 39 -2.06 -13.54 -11.14
N SER A 40 -2.12 -14.84 -11.37
CA SER A 40 -1.22 -15.81 -10.79
C SER A 40 0.20 -15.67 -11.36
N LEU A 41 1.20 -16.14 -10.61
CA LEU A 41 2.59 -16.15 -11.07
C LEU A 41 2.79 -16.99 -12.35
N ALA A 42 1.91 -17.97 -12.59
CA ALA A 42 1.96 -18.80 -13.80
C ALA A 42 1.46 -18.01 -15.02
N GLU A 43 0.32 -17.31 -14.90
CA GLU A 43 -0.22 -16.46 -15.98
C GLU A 43 0.75 -15.33 -16.34
N ILE A 44 1.38 -14.70 -15.35
CA ILE A 44 2.40 -13.67 -15.61
C ILE A 44 3.61 -14.26 -16.33
N ALA A 45 4.05 -15.45 -15.92
CA ALA A 45 5.21 -16.12 -16.51
C ALA A 45 4.96 -16.48 -17.97
N GLU A 46 3.78 -17.03 -18.28
CA GLU A 46 3.35 -17.35 -19.64
C GLU A 46 3.29 -16.09 -20.51
N ASN A 47 2.64 -15.02 -20.03
CA ASN A 47 2.52 -13.76 -20.75
C ASN A 47 3.85 -13.06 -21.02
N GLN A 48 4.85 -13.24 -20.15
CA GLN A 48 6.19 -12.66 -20.32
C GLN A 48 7.19 -13.61 -20.99
N GLY A 49 6.79 -14.83 -21.35
CA GLY A 49 7.69 -15.84 -21.92
C GLY A 49 8.84 -16.22 -20.99
N THR A 50 8.59 -16.25 -19.68
CA THR A 50 9.59 -16.51 -18.64
C THR A 50 9.16 -17.65 -17.71
N SER A 51 9.98 -17.96 -16.70
CA SER A 51 9.65 -19.01 -15.72
C SER A 51 8.86 -18.44 -14.53
N ARG A 52 7.99 -19.27 -13.95
CA ARG A 52 7.29 -18.96 -12.68
C ARG A 52 8.27 -18.57 -11.56
N ALA A 53 9.45 -19.17 -11.53
CA ALA A 53 10.50 -18.85 -10.55
C ALA A 53 11.06 -17.43 -10.75
N ALA A 54 11.27 -17.01 -12.01
CA ALA A 54 11.71 -15.66 -12.32
C ALA A 54 10.67 -14.61 -11.89
N VAL A 55 9.39 -14.85 -12.19
CA VAL A 55 8.30 -13.95 -11.73
C VAL A 55 8.22 -13.91 -10.21
N HIS A 56 8.29 -15.06 -9.54
CA HIS A 56 8.32 -15.14 -8.09
C HIS A 56 9.45 -14.29 -7.49
N ASP A 57 10.66 -14.39 -8.04
CA ASP A 57 11.81 -13.60 -7.59
C ASP A 57 11.67 -12.10 -7.87
N ILE A 58 11.03 -11.71 -8.96
CA ILE A 58 10.71 -10.30 -9.23
C ILE A 58 9.72 -9.79 -8.18
N VAL A 59 8.59 -10.47 -7.96
CA VAL A 59 7.61 -10.09 -6.93
C VAL A 59 8.28 -9.99 -5.56
N ARG A 60 9.11 -10.96 -5.19
CA ARG A 60 9.84 -10.99 -3.92
C ARG A 60 10.76 -9.78 -3.75
N ARG A 61 11.59 -9.46 -4.76
CA ARG A 61 12.52 -8.32 -4.69
C ARG A 61 11.81 -6.97 -4.77
N SER A 62 10.75 -6.86 -5.55
CA SER A 62 9.95 -5.63 -5.62
C SER A 62 9.26 -5.35 -4.29
N THR A 63 8.67 -6.37 -3.66
CA THR A 63 8.05 -6.24 -2.33
C THR A 63 9.08 -5.89 -1.25
N ASP A 64 10.29 -6.45 -1.29
CA ASP A 64 11.39 -6.05 -0.42
C ASP A 64 11.78 -4.58 -0.60
N ALA A 65 11.88 -4.12 -1.84
CA ALA A 65 12.22 -2.73 -2.14
C ALA A 65 11.15 -1.76 -1.58
N LEU A 66 9.87 -2.09 -1.75
CA LEU A 66 8.76 -1.30 -1.21
C LEU A 66 8.81 -1.19 0.32
N GLU A 67 9.13 -2.28 1.02
CA GLU A 67 9.29 -2.28 2.48
C GLU A 67 10.53 -1.46 2.91
N ASP A 68 11.65 -1.54 2.18
CA ASP A 68 12.82 -0.72 2.46
C ASP A 68 12.55 0.78 2.22
N PHE A 69 11.78 1.13 1.19
CA PHE A 69 11.33 2.50 0.98
C PHE A 69 10.47 2.98 2.15
N GLU A 70 9.53 2.18 2.64
CA GLU A 70 8.74 2.56 3.83
C GLU A 70 9.61 2.70 5.07
N LYS A 71 10.58 1.82 5.28
CA LYS A 71 11.51 1.92 6.40
C LYS A 71 12.30 3.24 6.37
N ARG A 72 12.69 3.71 5.18
CA ARG A 72 13.50 4.93 5.01
C ARG A 72 12.66 6.20 4.96
N LEU A 73 11.49 6.16 4.33
CA LEU A 73 10.69 7.35 4.00
C LEU A 73 9.42 7.47 4.87
N GLY A 74 8.88 6.36 5.37
CA GLY A 74 7.78 6.33 6.34
C GLY A 74 6.47 6.98 5.88
N LEU A 75 6.24 7.11 4.57
CA LEU A 75 5.11 7.87 4.03
C LEU A 75 3.76 7.21 4.33
N LEU A 76 3.69 5.86 4.35
CA LEU A 76 2.45 5.15 4.65
C LEU A 76 2.10 5.30 6.15
N ALA A 77 3.08 5.10 7.03
CA ALA A 77 2.91 5.28 8.47
C ALA A 77 2.53 6.74 8.82
N GLU A 78 3.19 7.71 8.19
CA GLU A 78 2.90 9.13 8.38
C GLU A 78 1.50 9.50 7.88
N ALA A 79 1.06 8.99 6.73
CA ALA A 79 -0.32 9.17 6.27
C ALA A 79 -1.34 8.62 7.28
N GLY A 80 -1.05 7.48 7.91
CA GLY A 80 -1.84 6.94 9.01
C GLY A 80 -1.89 7.86 10.24
N ARG A 81 -0.74 8.43 10.64
CA ARG A 81 -0.67 9.39 11.76
C ARG A 81 -1.50 10.65 11.48
N ARG A 82 -1.34 11.24 10.29
CA ARG A 82 -2.09 12.44 9.88
C ARG A 82 -3.59 12.20 9.90
N ARG A 83 -4.06 11.08 9.33
CA ARG A 83 -5.49 10.71 9.35
C ARG A 83 -6.05 10.61 10.77
N ARG A 84 -5.32 9.95 11.68
CA ARG A 84 -5.73 9.86 13.09
C ARG A 84 -5.79 11.23 13.77
N LYS A 85 -4.84 12.12 13.46
CA LYS A 85 -4.83 13.47 14.03
C LYS A 85 -6.02 14.29 13.55
N VAL A 86 -6.32 14.27 12.24
CA VAL A 86 -7.50 14.93 11.67
C VAL A 86 -8.79 14.40 12.30
N ALA A 87 -8.95 13.08 12.39
CA ALA A 87 -10.13 12.48 13.02
C ALA A 87 -10.26 12.81 14.53
N SER A 88 -9.16 13.10 15.23
CA SER A 88 -9.22 13.62 16.61
C SER A 88 -9.76 15.05 16.62
N LEU A 89 -9.20 15.91 15.79
CA LEU A 89 -9.59 17.32 15.70
C LEU A 89 -11.05 17.47 15.30
N GLU A 90 -11.55 16.66 14.37
CA GLU A 90 -12.96 16.65 13.97
C GLU A 90 -13.89 16.28 15.15
N ARG A 91 -13.51 15.29 15.96
CA ARG A 91 -14.28 14.90 17.16
C ARG A 91 -14.27 16.00 18.23
N GLU A 92 -13.12 16.62 18.47
CA GLU A 92 -12.98 17.74 19.40
C GLU A 92 -13.82 18.94 18.94
N LEU A 93 -13.76 19.29 17.66
CA LEU A 93 -14.56 20.36 17.07
C LEU A 93 -16.05 20.09 17.16
N ALA A 94 -16.50 18.85 16.89
CA ALA A 94 -17.89 18.46 17.05
C ALA A 94 -18.35 18.58 18.51
N GLY A 95 -17.50 18.19 19.47
CA GLY A 95 -17.75 18.37 20.89
C GLY A 95 -17.90 19.84 21.29
N LEU A 96 -17.01 20.72 20.80
CA LEU A 96 -17.08 22.15 21.05
C LEU A 96 -18.34 22.78 20.45
N LYS A 97 -18.70 22.42 19.20
CA LYS A 97 -19.93 22.91 18.56
C LYS A 97 -21.19 22.59 19.36
N ARG A 98 -21.27 21.37 19.94
CA ARG A 98 -22.38 21.00 20.83
C ARG A 98 -22.43 21.86 22.10
N ARG A 99 -21.29 22.04 22.76
CA ARG A 99 -21.19 22.88 23.97
C ARG A 99 -21.55 24.34 23.69
N VAL A 100 -21.15 24.90 22.56
CA VAL A 100 -21.53 26.26 22.16
C VAL A 100 -23.04 26.36 21.92
N ALA A 101 -23.64 25.37 21.25
CA ALA A 101 -25.09 25.33 21.04
C ALA A 101 -25.87 25.21 22.37
N GLU A 102 -25.33 24.50 23.35
CA GLU A 102 -25.91 24.37 24.71
C GLU A 102 -25.79 25.66 25.54
N LEU A 103 -24.83 26.54 25.22
CA LEU A 103 -24.58 27.79 25.95
C LEU A 103 -25.41 28.98 25.48
N GLY A 104 -26.25 28.82 24.45
CA GLY A 104 -27.33 29.77 24.12
C GLY A 104 -26.89 31.18 23.74
N VAL A 105 -26.32 31.34 22.53
CA VAL A 105 -26.55 32.52 21.68
C VAL A 105 -27.24 32.06 20.41
#